data_AF-A0AA88UIR3-F1
#
_entry.id   AF-A0AA88UIR3-F1
#
_cell.length_a   1.000
_cell.length_b   1.000
_cell.length_c   1.000
_cell.angle_alpha   90.00
_cell.angle_beta   90.00
_cell.angle_gamma   90.00
#
_symmetry.space_group_name_H-M   'P 1'
#
loop_
_entity.id
_entity.type
_entity.pdbx_description
1 polymer ?
#
loop_
_entity_poly.entity_id
_entity_poly.type
_entity_poly.pdbx_seq_one_letter_code
_entity_poly.pdbx_strand_id
1 'polypeptide(L)'
;MVHSCTQQYILACDSVTLVVKPRYYDFYTRGLMPVHHYWPIRNDDKCRSIKFAVDWGNSHKQKAQEIGKAASNFILEELKMDFVYDYQFHVLNEYAKLFKYKPTVPPGATELCAESMACLAGGLEKKFMMESMVKSPSDTSPCTMPPPYDPLIRQSLERRKVTVERQVEVWEKQSRGES
;
A
#
# COMPACT_ATOMS: atom_id res chain seq x y z
N MET A 1 2.37 16.57 6.19
CA MET A 1 1.47 16.24 5.06
C MET A 1 1.44 14.73 4.95
N VAL A 2 0.30 14.11 5.26
CA VAL A 2 0.11 12.66 5.41
C VAL A 2 -0.36 12.07 4.07
N HIS A 3 -0.15 10.77 3.88
CA HIS A 3 -0.69 9.99 2.76
C HIS A 3 -2.20 10.11 2.59
N SER A 4 -2.69 9.90 1.37
CA SER A 4 -4.12 9.80 1.11
C SER A 4 -4.60 8.38 1.36
N CYS A 5 -5.45 8.18 2.38
CA CYS A 5 -6.13 6.89 2.61
C CYS A 5 -7.00 6.45 1.42
N THR A 6 -7.24 7.32 0.44
CA THR A 6 -8.02 7.00 -0.76
C THR A 6 -7.26 6.16 -1.80
N GLN A 7 -5.93 6.09 -1.74
CA GLN A 7 -5.12 5.44 -2.78
C GLN A 7 -5.45 3.95 -2.94
N GLN A 8 -5.62 3.23 -1.84
CA GLN A 8 -5.99 1.81 -1.86
C GLN A 8 -7.34 1.56 -2.55
N TYR A 9 -8.31 2.47 -2.37
CA TYR A 9 -9.62 2.36 -3.01
C TYR A 9 -9.53 2.63 -4.52
N ILE A 10 -8.71 3.59 -4.95
CA ILE A 10 -8.50 3.89 -6.37
C ILE A 10 -7.84 2.71 -7.09
N LEU A 11 -6.85 2.06 -6.45
CA LEU A 11 -6.18 0.86 -6.98
C LEU A 11 -7.14 -0.32 -7.14
N ALA A 12 -8.21 -0.40 -6.33
CA ALA A 12 -9.17 -1.49 -6.37
C ALA A 12 -10.22 -1.37 -7.51
N CYS A 13 -10.32 -0.24 -8.21
CA CYS A 13 -11.40 0.04 -9.17
C CYS A 13 -11.16 -0.47 -10.60
N ASP A 14 -10.27 -1.45 -10.82
CA ASP A 14 -9.86 -1.93 -12.16
C ASP A 14 -9.42 -0.83 -13.14
N SER A 15 -9.08 0.35 -12.60
CA SER A 15 -8.79 1.56 -13.35
C SER A 15 -7.31 1.84 -13.33
N VAL A 16 -6.78 2.43 -14.40
CA VAL A 16 -5.37 2.84 -14.41
C VAL A 16 -5.17 3.93 -13.35
N THR A 17 -4.42 3.58 -12.31
CA THR A 17 -4.09 4.51 -11.24
C THR A 17 -2.86 5.33 -11.65
N LEU A 18 -2.99 6.65 -11.67
CA LEU A 18 -1.89 7.57 -11.90
C LEU A 18 -1.26 7.95 -10.55
N VAL A 19 0.01 7.61 -10.34
CA VAL A 19 0.70 7.88 -9.08
C VAL A 19 1.79 8.91 -9.32
N VAL A 20 1.61 10.11 -8.76
CA VAL A 20 2.68 11.12 -8.74
C VAL A 20 3.81 10.61 -7.86
N LYS A 21 5.04 10.67 -8.38
CA LYS A 21 6.26 10.18 -7.71
C LYS A 21 6.20 10.44 -6.20
N PRO A 22 6.01 9.39 -5.39
CA PRO A 22 5.67 9.56 -3.99
C PRO A 22 6.88 10.05 -3.20
N ARG A 23 6.67 10.97 -2.27
CA ARG A 23 7.69 11.39 -1.28
C ARG A 23 7.61 10.60 0.02
N TYR A 24 6.47 9.95 0.22
CA TYR A 24 6.12 9.21 1.42
C TYR A 24 5.73 7.79 0.99
N TYR A 25 5.88 6.80 1.86
CA TYR A 25 5.50 5.41 1.59
C TYR A 25 4.57 4.87 2.67
N ASP A 26 3.46 4.25 2.25
CA ASP A 26 2.68 3.35 3.11
C ASP A 26 3.28 1.94 3.08
N PHE A 27 2.92 1.11 4.06
CA PHE A 27 3.47 -0.24 4.23
C PHE A 27 3.37 -1.12 2.97
N TYR A 28 2.29 -1.00 2.19
CA TYR A 28 2.05 -1.76 0.96
C TYR A 28 2.68 -1.15 -0.30
N THR A 29 3.02 0.14 -0.29
CA THR A 29 3.49 0.85 -1.49
C THR A 29 4.81 0.29 -2.04
N ARG A 30 5.60 -0.37 -1.18
CA ARG A 30 6.83 -1.08 -1.59
C ARG A 30 6.55 -2.31 -2.43
N GLY A 31 5.35 -2.90 -2.36
CA GLY A 31 4.92 -3.98 -3.25
C GLY A 31 4.50 -3.50 -4.64
N LEU A 32 4.20 -2.19 -4.80
CA LEU A 32 3.73 -1.65 -6.08
C LEU A 32 4.87 -1.48 -7.10
N MET A 33 4.59 -1.83 -8.35
CA MET A 33 5.52 -1.76 -9.47
C MET A 33 4.99 -0.78 -10.54
N PRO A 34 5.81 0.20 -10.97
CA PRO A 34 5.43 1.13 -12.04
C PRO A 34 5.19 0.38 -13.35
N VAL A 35 4.24 0.84 -14.15
CA VAL A 35 3.77 0.27 -15.43
C VAL A 35 3.26 -1.19 -15.31
N HIS A 36 3.09 -1.69 -14.08
CA HIS A 36 2.45 -2.97 -13.81
C HIS A 36 1.22 -2.78 -12.91
N HIS A 37 1.36 -2.11 -11.76
CA HIS A 37 0.25 -1.81 -10.84
C HIS A 37 -0.24 -0.36 -10.95
N TYR A 38 0.53 0.54 -11.55
CA TYR A 38 0.15 1.94 -11.70
C TYR A 38 0.97 2.62 -12.79
N TRP A 39 0.53 3.80 -13.24
CA TRP A 39 1.31 4.64 -14.15
C TRP A 39 2.04 5.76 -13.38
N PRO A 40 3.38 5.86 -13.45
CA PRO A 40 4.13 6.89 -12.73
C PRO A 40 3.94 8.26 -13.37
N ILE A 41 3.71 9.28 -12.54
CA ILE A 41 3.60 10.68 -12.95
C ILE A 41 4.74 11.48 -12.35
N ARG A 42 5.37 12.30 -13.18
CA ARG A 42 6.46 13.19 -12.78
C ARG A 42 6.00 14.28 -11.83
N ASN A 43 6.82 14.60 -10.83
CA ASN A 43 6.48 15.64 -9.86
C ASN A 43 6.79 17.07 -10.36
N ASP A 44 7.79 17.22 -11.23
CA ASP A 44 8.27 18.48 -11.79
C ASP A 44 7.41 19.00 -12.95
N ASP A 45 6.84 18.11 -13.77
CA ASP A 45 6.01 18.46 -14.94
C ASP A 45 4.70 17.65 -14.98
N LYS A 46 3.88 17.83 -13.94
CA LYS A 46 2.66 17.03 -13.69
C LYS A 46 1.67 17.07 -14.85
N CYS A 47 1.29 18.26 -15.32
CA CYS A 47 0.24 18.42 -16.31
C CYS A 47 0.57 17.72 -17.62
N ARG A 48 1.82 17.84 -18.09
CA ARG A 48 2.25 17.19 -19.33
C ARG A 48 2.44 15.69 -19.15
N SER A 49 2.96 15.25 -18.01
CA SER A 49 3.08 13.82 -17.69
C SER A 49 1.70 13.14 -17.61
N ILE A 50 0.70 13.80 -17.00
CA ILE A 50 -0.69 13.34 -16.99
C ILE A 50 -1.27 13.28 -18.40
N LYS A 51 -1.07 14.34 -19.21
CA LYS A 51 -1.55 14.34 -20.60
C LYS A 51 -0.97 13.16 -21.39
N PHE A 52 0.34 12.93 -21.27
CA PHE A 52 0.99 11.81 -21.94
C PHE A 52 0.42 10.46 -21.46
N ALA A 53 0.26 10.26 -20.14
CA ALA A 53 -0.33 9.05 -19.58
C ALA A 53 -1.73 8.77 -20.14
N VAL A 54 -2.57 9.81 -20.25
CA VAL A 54 -3.93 9.71 -20.80
C VAL A 54 -3.90 9.38 -22.30
N ASP A 55 -3.09 10.08 -23.09
CA ASP A 55 -2.96 9.84 -24.53
C ASP A 55 -2.40 8.42 -24.81
N TRP A 56 -1.43 7.98 -24.02
CA TRP A 56 -0.87 6.63 -24.07
C TRP A 56 -1.92 5.58 -23.70
N GLY A 57 -2.66 5.77 -22.61
CA GLY A 57 -3.71 4.83 -22.18
C GLY A 57 -4.83 4.70 -23.19
N ASN A 58 -5.23 5.81 -23.83
CA ASN A 58 -6.26 5.82 -24.86
C ASN A 58 -5.81 5.09 -26.15
N SER A 59 -4.53 5.16 -26.49
CA SER A 59 -3.94 4.44 -27.64
C SER A 59 -3.59 2.98 -27.33
N HIS A 60 -3.42 2.62 -26.05
CA HIS A 60 -3.03 1.28 -25.59
C HIS A 60 -4.05 0.67 -24.62
N LYS A 61 -5.33 0.68 -25.01
CA LYS A 61 -6.46 0.30 -24.14
C LYS A 61 -6.29 -1.06 -23.45
N GLN A 62 -5.80 -2.07 -24.17
CA GLN A 62 -5.60 -3.40 -23.59
C GLN A 62 -4.53 -3.39 -22.48
N LYS A 63 -3.37 -2.76 -22.73
CA LYS A 63 -2.31 -2.63 -21.71
C LYS A 63 -2.76 -1.77 -20.53
N ALA A 64 -3.51 -0.70 -20.79
CA ALA A 64 -4.10 0.12 -19.74
C ALA A 64 -5.04 -0.72 -18.85
N GLN A 65 -5.90 -1.55 -19.45
CA GLN A 65 -6.78 -2.44 -18.69
C GLN A 65 -5.99 -3.50 -17.90
N GLU A 66 -4.91 -4.06 -18.46
CA GLU A 66 -4.04 -5.01 -17.76
C GLU A 66 -3.39 -4.36 -16.52
N ILE A 67 -2.93 -3.11 -16.62
CA ILE A 67 -2.39 -2.36 -15.48
C ILE A 67 -3.46 -2.17 -14.39
N GLY A 68 -4.67 -1.75 -14.78
CA GLY A 68 -5.78 -1.56 -13.84
C GLY A 68 -6.16 -2.84 -13.10
N LYS A 69 -6.24 -3.97 -13.83
CA LYS A 69 -6.53 -5.29 -13.24
C LYS A 69 -5.41 -5.82 -12.36
N ALA A 70 -4.16 -5.61 -12.74
CA ALA A 70 -3.02 -6.00 -11.90
C ALA A 70 -3.01 -5.20 -10.59
N ALA A 71 -3.41 -3.92 -10.63
CA ALA A 71 -3.56 -3.08 -9.44
C ALA A 71 -4.64 -3.61 -8.49
N SER A 72 -5.83 -3.92 -9.02
CA SER A 72 -6.94 -4.40 -8.21
C SER A 72 -6.68 -5.80 -7.66
N ASN A 73 -6.10 -6.70 -8.46
CA ASN A 73 -5.66 -8.01 -8.00
C ASN A 73 -4.66 -7.89 -6.86
N PHE A 74 -3.68 -6.98 -6.94
CA PHE A 74 -2.75 -6.74 -5.84
C PHE A 74 -3.50 -6.34 -4.55
N ILE A 75 -4.49 -5.46 -4.63
CA ILE A 75 -5.27 -5.06 -3.44
C ILE A 75 -6.10 -6.24 -2.91
N LEU A 76 -6.74 -7.01 -3.79
CA LEU A 76 -7.61 -8.11 -3.40
C LEU A 76 -6.85 -9.33 -2.88
N GLU A 77 -5.65 -9.58 -3.38
CA GLU A 77 -4.87 -10.78 -3.09
C GLU A 77 -3.78 -10.53 -2.06
N GLU A 78 -3.03 -9.43 -2.19
CA GLU A 78 -1.83 -9.13 -1.38
C GLU A 78 -2.11 -8.13 -0.25
N LEU A 79 -3.23 -7.38 -0.30
CA LEU A 79 -3.64 -6.42 0.73
C LEU A 79 -4.92 -6.86 1.47
N LYS A 80 -5.09 -8.17 1.68
CA LYS A 80 -6.16 -8.75 2.49
C LYS A 80 -6.02 -8.35 3.96
N MET A 81 -7.14 -8.26 4.67
CA MET A 81 -7.15 -7.92 6.09
C MET A 81 -6.31 -8.86 6.94
N ASP A 82 -6.29 -10.16 6.60
CA ASP A 82 -5.43 -11.14 7.27
C ASP A 82 -3.95 -10.73 7.19
N PHE A 83 -3.46 -10.37 6.01
CA PHE A 83 -2.09 -9.91 5.81
C PHE A 83 -1.81 -8.54 6.44
N VAL A 84 -2.81 -7.67 6.52
CA VAL A 84 -2.68 -6.38 7.23
C VAL A 84 -2.48 -6.63 8.73
N TYR A 85 -3.28 -7.50 9.34
CA TYR A 85 -3.15 -7.83 10.76
C TYR A 85 -1.84 -8.59 11.04
N ASP A 86 -1.45 -9.53 10.18
CA ASP A 86 -0.19 -10.24 10.30
C ASP A 86 1.01 -9.29 10.22
N TYR A 87 0.98 -8.32 9.30
CA TYR A 87 2.00 -7.29 9.18
C TYR A 87 2.09 -6.42 10.44
N GLN A 88 0.94 -5.95 10.96
CA GLN A 88 0.90 -5.15 12.19
C GLN A 88 1.46 -5.92 13.38
N PHE A 89 1.04 -7.17 13.56
CA PHE A 89 1.55 -8.03 14.61
C PHE A 89 3.06 -8.26 14.48
N HIS A 90 3.54 -8.56 13.28
CA HIS A 90 4.96 -8.75 13.02
C HIS A 90 5.77 -7.51 13.39
N VAL A 91 5.36 -6.31 12.97
CA VAL A 91 6.06 -5.06 13.27
C VAL A 91 6.15 -4.84 14.78
N LEU A 92 5.05 -5.03 15.51
CA LEU A 92 5.03 -4.89 16.97
C LEU A 92 5.92 -5.93 17.65
N ASN A 93 5.90 -7.18 17.18
CA ASN A 93 6.70 -8.27 17.73
C ASN A 93 8.20 -8.07 17.49
N GLU A 94 8.63 -7.71 16.28
CA GLU A 94 10.04 -7.41 16.01
C GLU A 94 10.52 -6.15 16.73
N TYR A 95 9.67 -5.12 16.83
CA TYR A 95 10.01 -3.91 17.56
C TYR A 95 10.19 -4.17 19.06
N ALA A 96 9.35 -5.02 19.67
CA ALA A 96 9.47 -5.39 21.08
C ALA A 96 10.81 -6.06 21.41
N LYS A 97 11.42 -6.81 20.46
CA LYS A 97 12.75 -7.42 20.64
C LYS A 97 13.88 -6.39 20.76
N LEU A 98 13.66 -5.15 20.30
CA LEU A 98 14.64 -4.06 20.39
C LEU A 98 14.66 -3.41 21.78
N PHE A 99 13.70 -3.72 22.66
CA PHE A 99 13.65 -3.16 24.00
C PHE A 99 14.82 -3.62 24.86
N LYS A 100 15.56 -2.63 25.37
CA LYS A 100 16.68 -2.82 26.30
C LYS A 100 16.25 -2.78 27.77
N TYR A 101 14.95 -2.72 28.03
CA TYR A 101 14.36 -2.65 29.35
C TYR A 101 13.05 -3.45 29.38
N LYS A 102 12.57 -3.79 30.58
CA LYS A 102 11.27 -4.44 30.76
C LYS A 102 10.17 -3.35 30.84
N PRO A 103 9.22 -3.31 29.90
CA PRO A 103 8.13 -2.34 29.96
C PRO A 103 7.29 -2.50 31.24
N THR A 104 6.87 -1.38 31.82
CA THR A 104 5.96 -1.32 32.97
C THR A 104 4.78 -0.42 32.64
N VAL A 105 3.60 -0.73 33.19
CA VAL A 105 2.40 0.10 33.01
C VAL A 105 2.60 1.47 33.66
N PRO A 106 2.51 2.58 32.92
CA PRO A 106 2.69 3.91 33.50
C PRO A 106 1.48 4.30 34.38
N PRO A 107 1.69 5.11 35.44
CA PRO A 107 0.59 5.62 36.26
C PRO A 107 -0.43 6.39 35.40
N GLY A 108 -1.72 6.13 35.60
CA GLY A 108 -2.79 6.77 34.83
C GLY A 108 -3.08 6.14 33.46
N ALA A 109 -2.41 5.05 33.08
CA ALA A 109 -2.80 4.27 31.91
C ALA A 109 -4.19 3.65 32.12
N THR A 110 -5.06 3.77 31.12
CA THR A 110 -6.35 3.08 31.08
C THR A 110 -6.21 1.83 30.24
N GLU A 111 -6.60 0.69 30.80
CA GLU A 111 -6.66 -0.57 30.06
C GLU A 111 -7.76 -0.48 28.98
N LEU A 112 -7.40 -0.86 27.76
CA LEU A 112 -8.34 -0.96 26.65
C LEU A 112 -8.66 -2.44 26.41
N CYS A 113 -9.87 -2.85 26.77
CA CYS A 113 -10.48 -4.12 26.38
C CYS A 113 -11.37 -3.92 25.15
N ALA A 114 -11.59 -4.98 24.36
CA ALA A 114 -12.43 -4.89 23.15
C ALA A 114 -13.85 -4.40 23.47
N GLU A 115 -14.41 -4.85 24.59
CA GLU A 115 -15.70 -4.44 25.14
C GLU A 115 -15.69 -2.95 25.52
N SER A 116 -14.59 -2.48 26.12
CA SER A 116 -14.45 -1.10 26.57
C SER A 116 -14.29 -0.11 25.42
N MET A 117 -13.72 -0.52 24.28
CA MET A 117 -13.62 0.34 23.08
C MET A 117 -15.00 0.67 22.52
N ALA A 118 -15.91 -0.31 22.47
CA ALA A 118 -17.27 -0.10 21.98
C ALA A 118 -18.19 0.58 23.01
N CYS A 119 -17.78 0.68 24.28
CA CYS A 119 -18.57 1.33 25.33
C CYS A 119 -18.71 2.84 25.15
N LEU A 120 -17.69 3.50 24.57
CA LEU A 120 -17.70 4.95 24.34
C LEU A 120 -18.45 5.35 23.06
N ALA A 121 -18.67 4.41 22.14
CA ALA A 121 -19.36 4.65 20.87
C ALA A 121 -20.88 4.60 21.02
N GLY A 122 -21.60 5.34 20.17
CA GLY A 122 -23.06 5.38 20.12
C GLY A 122 -23.62 5.02 18.74
N GLY A 123 -24.91 4.69 18.67
CA GLY A 123 -25.61 4.50 17.39
C GLY A 123 -24.99 3.44 16.46
N LEU A 124 -24.83 3.78 15.18
CA LEU A 124 -24.29 2.89 14.14
C LEU A 124 -22.81 2.53 14.38
N GLU A 125 -22.03 3.45 14.95
CA GLU A 125 -20.62 3.20 15.26
C GLU A 125 -20.48 2.06 16.28
N LYS A 126 -21.25 2.13 17.37
CA LYS A 126 -21.30 1.05 18.36
C LYS A 126 -21.72 -0.27 17.75
N LYS A 127 -22.74 -0.24 16.88
CA LYS A 127 -23.22 -1.44 16.17
C LYS A 127 -22.11 -2.08 15.34
N PHE A 128 -21.43 -1.31 14.50
CA PHE A 128 -20.35 -1.83 13.65
C PHE A 128 -19.15 -2.31 14.46
N MET A 129 -18.76 -1.58 15.52
CA MET A 129 -17.68 -2.02 16.42
C MET A 129 -18.00 -3.38 17.05
N MET A 130 -19.20 -3.53 17.61
CA MET A 130 -19.65 -4.80 18.22
C MET A 130 -19.75 -5.94 17.20
N GLU A 131 -20.22 -5.66 15.98
CA GLU A 131 -20.29 -6.66 14.90
C GLU A 131 -18.89 -7.09 14.41
N SER A 132 -17.91 -6.20 14.47
CA SER A 132 -16.52 -6.48 14.09
C SER A 132 -15.68 -7.14 15.20
N MET A 133 -16.22 -7.32 16.41
CA MET A 133 -15.48 -7.94 17.51
C MET A 133 -15.13 -9.40 17.18
N VAL A 134 -13.84 -9.71 17.32
CA VAL A 134 -13.32 -11.08 17.24
C VAL A 134 -13.85 -11.88 18.42
N LYS A 135 -14.65 -12.92 18.15
CA LYS A 135 -15.34 -13.72 19.18
C LYS A 135 -14.45 -14.79 19.82
N SER A 136 -13.42 -15.21 19.11
CA SER A 136 -12.46 -16.22 19.55
C SER A 136 -11.10 -15.95 18.91
N PRO A 137 -9.98 -16.31 19.57
CA PRO A 137 -8.68 -16.35 18.93
C PRO A 137 -8.73 -17.19 17.65
N SER A 138 -7.84 -16.91 16.71
CA SER A 138 -7.70 -17.76 15.53
C SER A 138 -7.29 -19.17 15.95
N ASP A 139 -7.97 -20.19 15.42
CA ASP A 139 -7.59 -21.60 15.59
C ASP A 139 -6.32 -21.96 14.78
N THR A 140 -5.93 -21.09 13.84
CA THR A 140 -4.69 -21.19 13.09
C THR A 140 -3.61 -20.36 13.77
N SER A 141 -2.39 -20.89 13.83
CA SER A 141 -1.22 -20.10 14.24
C SER A 141 -1.09 -18.85 13.36
N PRO A 142 -0.61 -17.71 13.90
CA PRO A 142 -0.29 -16.53 13.09
C PRO A 142 0.49 -16.95 11.85
N CYS A 143 0.17 -16.37 10.69
CA CYS A 143 0.84 -16.80 9.47
C CYS A 143 2.36 -16.67 9.67
N THR A 144 3.11 -17.69 9.23
CA THR A 144 4.57 -17.55 9.21
C THR A 144 4.88 -16.59 8.08
N MET A 145 5.15 -15.32 8.43
CA MET A 145 5.54 -14.35 7.43
C MET A 145 6.75 -14.89 6.65
N PRO A 146 6.77 -14.71 5.31
CA PRO A 146 7.92 -15.10 4.52
C PRO A 146 9.16 -14.38 5.05
N PRO A 147 10.34 -15.02 4.97
CA PRO A 147 11.57 -14.40 5.41
C PRO A 147 11.81 -13.08 4.64
N PRO A 148 12.52 -12.11 5.25
CA PRO A 148 12.82 -10.87 4.58
C PRO A 148 13.56 -11.14 3.27
N TYR A 149 13.29 -10.32 2.25
CA TYR A 149 13.99 -10.43 0.97
C TYR A 149 15.50 -10.38 1.18
N ASP A 150 16.20 -11.27 0.46
CA ASP A 150 17.64 -11.17 0.32
C ASP A 150 18.04 -9.74 -0.11
N PRO A 151 19.08 -9.13 0.48
CA PRO A 151 19.48 -7.76 0.15
C PRO A 151 19.70 -7.51 -1.35
N LEU A 152 20.19 -8.50 -2.09
CA LEU A 152 20.40 -8.40 -3.54
C LEU A 152 19.08 -8.41 -4.30
N ILE A 153 18.11 -9.23 -3.88
CA ILE A 153 16.75 -9.23 -4.44
C ILE A 153 16.07 -7.89 -4.19
N ARG A 154 16.17 -7.36 -2.97
CA ARG A 154 15.63 -6.04 -2.64
C ARG A 154 16.25 -4.95 -3.51
N GLN A 155 17.58 -4.97 -3.67
CA GLN A 155 18.27 -3.98 -4.49
C GLN A 155 17.90 -4.11 -5.98
N SER A 156 17.73 -5.34 -6.50
CA SER A 156 17.34 -5.56 -7.88
C SER A 156 15.91 -5.09 -8.15
N LEU A 157 14.97 -5.29 -7.21
CA LEU A 157 13.62 -4.77 -7.28
C LEU A 157 13.61 -3.23 -7.33
N GLU A 158 14.36 -2.57 -6.46
CA GLU A 158 14.44 -1.10 -6.46
C GLU A 158 15.06 -0.57 -7.75
N ARG A 159 16.14 -1.19 -8.24
CA ARG A 159 16.72 -0.85 -9.55
C ARG A 159 15.71 -1.02 -10.68
N ARG A 160 14.93 -2.10 -10.66
CA ARG A 160 13.91 -2.37 -11.67
C ARG A 160 12.85 -1.27 -11.67
N LYS A 161 12.37 -0.82 -10.50
CA LYS A 161 11.41 0.29 -10.40
C LYS A 161 11.96 1.57 -11.01
N VAL A 162 13.17 1.96 -10.62
CA VAL A 162 13.83 3.17 -11.14
C VAL A 162 14.04 3.09 -12.65
N THR A 163 14.45 1.94 -13.17
CA THR A 163 14.65 1.73 -14.62
C THR A 163 13.33 1.90 -15.38
N VAL A 164 12.23 1.32 -14.90
CA VAL A 164 10.92 1.43 -15.55
C VAL A 164 10.39 2.86 -15.48
N GLU A 165 10.51 3.55 -14.34
CA GLU A 165 10.16 4.97 -14.25
C GLU A 165 10.94 5.82 -15.26
N ARG A 166 12.25 5.61 -15.36
CA ARG A 166 13.10 6.32 -16.32
C ARG A 166 12.74 6.01 -17.78
N GLN A 167 12.28 4.79 -18.06
CA GLN A 167 11.80 4.43 -19.39
C GLN A 167 10.53 5.20 -19.77
N VAL A 168 9.59 5.38 -18.84
CA VAL A 168 8.41 6.22 -19.06
C VAL A 168 8.81 7.66 -19.33
N GLU A 169 9.78 8.20 -18.59
CA GLU A 169 10.30 9.55 -18.84
C GLU A 169 10.92 9.71 -20.24
N VAL A 170 11.57 8.66 -20.76
CA VAL A 170 12.10 8.65 -22.13
C VAL A 170 10.96 8.64 -23.16
N TRP A 171 9.92 7.82 -22.96
CA TRP A 171 8.74 7.81 -23.84
C TRP A 171 8.02 9.17 -23.85
N GLU A 172 7.92 9.82 -22.69
CA GLU A 172 7.38 11.17 -22.56
C GLU A 172 8.18 12.19 -23.38
N LYS A 173 9.51 12.12 -23.39
CA LYS A 173 10.37 13.02 -24.16
C LYS A 173 10.33 12.75 -25.66
N GLN A 174 10.36 11.47 -26.05
CA GLN A 174 10.27 11.05 -27.45
C GLN A 174 8.96 11.47 -28.11
N SER A 175 7.83 11.36 -27.39
CA SER A 175 6.54 11.83 -27.90
C SER A 175 6.46 13.35 -28.09
N ARG A 176 7.39 14.11 -27.48
CA ARG A 176 7.53 15.57 -27.66
C ARG A 176 8.48 15.93 -28.79
N GLY A 177 9.22 14.98 -29.37
CA GLY A 177 10.31 15.25 -30.30
C GLY A 177 11.55 15.88 -29.63
N GLU A 178 11.65 15.79 -28.30
CA GLU A 178 12.79 16.25 -27.50
C GLU A 178 13.72 15.04 -27.29
N SER A 179 14.66 14.82 -28.21
CA SER A 179 15.74 13.82 -28.09
C SER A 179 16.91 14.33 -27.27
#